data_AF-A0A5E4BR31-F1
#
_entry.id   AF-A0A5E4BR31-F1
#
_cell.length_a   1.000
_cell.length_b   1.000
_cell.length_c   1.000
_cell.angle_alpha   90.00
_cell.angle_beta   90.00
_cell.angle_gamma   90.00
#
_symmetry.space_group_name_H-M   'P 1'
#
loop_
_entity.id
_entity.type
_entity.pdbx_description
1 polymer ?
#
loop_
_entity_poly.entity_id
_entity_poly.type
_entity_poly.pdbx_seq_one_letter_code
_entity_poly.pdbx_strand_id
1 'polypeptide(L)'
;MGGEGLLPQNVGLLYVGGYERPFAQIKVTKELKQYDNKIIECKFENNSWVFMRQRTDKSFPNAYNTAMAVCNSISNPVTKEMLFEFIDRCALASQGQKRKHHLDPDTELMPPPPPKRPRPST
;
A
#
# COMPACT_ATOMS: atom_id res chain seq x y z
N MET A 1 31.77 -15.44 -39.53
CA MET A 1 30.49 -15.77 -38.87
C MET A 1 30.37 -14.90 -37.62
N GLY A 2 29.61 -13.81 -37.67
CA GLY A 2 29.27 -13.02 -36.49
C GLY A 2 28.04 -13.63 -35.85
N GLY A 3 28.15 -14.09 -34.60
CA GLY A 3 27.01 -14.63 -33.86
C GLY A 3 26.05 -13.50 -33.51
N GLU A 4 24.92 -13.43 -34.20
CA GLU A 4 23.74 -12.73 -33.70
C GLU A 4 23.17 -13.54 -32.54
N GLY A 5 23.09 -12.97 -31.34
CA GLY A 5 22.40 -13.60 -30.23
C GLY A 5 22.87 -13.15 -28.86
N LEU A 6 21.92 -12.59 -28.09
CA LEU A 6 22.01 -12.06 -26.71
C LEU A 6 22.24 -10.54 -26.64
N LEU A 7 21.16 -9.78 -26.85
CA LEU A 7 21.09 -8.40 -26.39
C LEU A 7 21.20 -8.41 -24.85
N PRO A 8 22.20 -7.73 -24.26
CA PRO A 8 22.30 -7.64 -22.81
C PRO A 8 21.08 -6.91 -22.25
N GLN A 9 20.31 -7.59 -21.40
CA GLN A 9 19.13 -7.03 -20.77
C GLN A 9 19.47 -6.55 -19.36
N ASN A 10 19.21 -5.26 -19.10
CA ASN A 10 19.30 -4.71 -17.75
C ASN A 10 17.96 -4.93 -17.03
N VAL A 11 18.00 -5.66 -15.93
CA VAL A 11 16.84 -5.90 -15.05
C VAL A 11 17.10 -5.35 -13.66
N GLY A 12 16.08 -4.77 -13.02
CA GLY A 12 16.16 -4.28 -11.65
C GLY A 12 15.61 -5.34 -10.73
N LEU A 13 16.37 -5.76 -9.72
CA LEU A 13 15.97 -6.77 -8.75
C LEU A 13 15.48 -6.09 -7.48
N LEU A 14 14.22 -6.33 -7.11
CA LEU A 14 13.61 -5.80 -5.89
C LEU A 14 13.76 -6.83 -4.77
N TYR A 15 14.30 -6.40 -3.63
CA TYR A 15 14.51 -7.24 -2.45
C TYR A 15 13.61 -6.80 -1.29
N VAL A 16 13.31 -7.75 -0.40
CA VAL A 16 12.53 -7.55 0.82
C VAL A 16 13.27 -8.12 2.03
N GLY A 17 12.99 -7.60 3.22
CA GLY A 17 13.66 -8.02 4.45
C GLY A 17 13.32 -9.46 4.83
N GLY A 18 14.33 -10.21 5.28
CA GLY A 18 14.16 -11.60 5.69
C GLY A 18 13.98 -12.59 4.52
N TYR A 19 14.30 -12.19 3.30
CA TYR A 19 14.27 -13.05 2.12
C TYR A 19 15.50 -12.79 1.24
N GLU A 20 16.36 -13.80 1.08
CA GLU A 20 17.69 -13.65 0.44
C GLU A 20 17.63 -13.51 -1.08
N ARG A 21 16.57 -13.99 -1.72
CA ARG A 21 16.41 -13.96 -3.18
C ARG A 21 15.65 -12.70 -3.62
N PRO A 22 15.78 -12.27 -4.88
CA PRO A 22 14.92 -11.25 -5.44
C PRO A 22 13.45 -11.61 -5.22
N PHE A 23 12.69 -10.68 -4.66
CA PHE A 23 11.25 -10.82 -4.47
C PHE A 23 10.50 -10.59 -5.79
N ALA A 24 10.94 -9.59 -6.55
CA ALA A 24 10.34 -9.22 -7.82
C ALA A 24 11.37 -8.55 -8.75
N GLN A 25 10.97 -8.31 -9.99
CA GLN A 25 11.75 -7.53 -10.95
C GLN A 25 11.02 -6.26 -11.35
N ILE A 26 11.79 -5.24 -11.71
CA ILE A 26 11.31 -3.99 -12.29
C ILE A 26 12.06 -3.70 -13.58
N LYS A 27 11.35 -3.18 -14.58
CA LYS A 27 11.95 -2.74 -15.84
C LYS A 27 12.83 -1.51 -15.59
N VAL A 28 14.11 -1.62 -15.92
CA VAL A 28 15.07 -0.52 -15.72
C VAL A 28 14.87 0.55 -16.78
N THR A 29 14.59 1.77 -16.34
CA THR A 29 14.64 2.99 -17.17
C THR A 29 15.93 3.78 -16.84
N LYS A 30 16.30 4.75 -17.69
CA LYS A 30 17.47 5.61 -17.42
C LYS A 30 17.34 6.33 -16.07
N GLU A 31 16.15 6.82 -15.75
CA GLU A 31 15.85 7.51 -14.50
C GLU A 31 15.91 6.60 -13.27
N LEU A 32 15.58 5.31 -13.42
CA LEU A 32 15.60 4.37 -12.30
C LEU A 32 17.02 4.04 -11.82
N LYS A 33 18.02 4.16 -12.70
CA LYS A 33 19.42 3.82 -12.38
C LYS A 33 20.01 4.62 -11.22
N GLN A 34 19.55 5.86 -11.00
CA GLN A 34 20.04 6.70 -9.91
C GLN A 34 19.62 6.18 -8.51
N TYR A 35 18.66 5.27 -8.45
CA TYR A 35 18.15 4.68 -7.22
C TYR A 35 18.76 3.30 -6.92
N ASP A 36 19.84 2.93 -7.61
CA ASP A 36 20.55 1.69 -7.32
C ASP A 36 21.01 1.65 -5.84
N ASN A 37 20.79 0.51 -5.19
CA ASN A 37 20.99 0.31 -3.75
C ASN A 37 20.23 1.29 -2.83
N LYS A 38 19.16 1.94 -3.31
CA LYS A 38 18.26 2.77 -2.48
C LYS A 38 16.94 2.07 -2.19
N ILE A 39 16.30 2.43 -1.08
CA ILE A 39 14.93 2.00 -0.81
C ILE A 39 13.97 2.86 -1.64
N ILE A 40 13.15 2.19 -2.44
CA ILE A 40 12.12 2.80 -3.28
C ILE A 40 10.74 2.26 -2.90
N GLU A 41 9.72 3.08 -3.12
CA GLU A 41 8.32 2.67 -3.08
C GLU A 41 7.84 2.45 -4.51
N CYS A 42 7.14 1.34 -4.71
CA CYS A 42 6.59 0.93 -5.99
C CYS A 42 5.10 0.66 -5.85
N LYS A 43 4.38 0.81 -6.96
CA LYS A 43 3.00 0.34 -7.15
C LYS A 43 2.98 -0.78 -8.18
N PHE A 44 1.95 -1.61 -8.15
CA PHE A 44 1.75 -2.66 -9.14
C PHE A 44 0.68 -2.24 -10.14
N GLU A 45 1.06 -2.08 -11.41
CA GLU A 45 0.18 -1.64 -12.49
C GLU A 45 0.51 -2.43 -13.76
N ASN A 46 -0.51 -2.80 -14.53
CA ASN A 46 -0.36 -3.53 -15.79
C ASN A 46 0.57 -4.75 -15.68
N ASN A 47 0.38 -5.54 -14.62
CA ASN A 47 1.16 -6.73 -14.33
C ASN A 47 2.66 -6.48 -14.08
N SER A 48 3.04 -5.26 -13.71
CA SER A 48 4.43 -4.86 -13.49
C SER A 48 4.59 -3.93 -12.29
N TRP A 49 5.74 -3.97 -11.64
CA TRP A 49 6.10 -3.00 -10.61
C TRP A 49 6.57 -1.70 -11.26
N VAL A 50 6.03 -0.59 -10.81
CA VAL A 50 6.33 0.76 -11.30
C VAL A 50 6.82 1.60 -10.12
N PHE A 51 7.95 2.29 -10.33
CA PHE A 51 8.51 3.22 -9.35
C PHE A 51 7.51 4.34 -9.04
N MET A 52 7.38 4.68 -7.75
CA MET A 52 6.63 5.85 -7.29
C MET A 52 7.58 6.93 -6.78
N ARG A 53 8.38 6.60 -5.77
CA ARG A 53 9.23 7.56 -5.06
C ARG A 53 10.36 6.86 -4.33
N GLN A 54 11.40 7.61 -3.98
CA GLN A 54 12.42 7.16 -3.04
C GLN A 54 11.91 7.24 -1.59
N ARG A 55 12.27 6.26 -0.77
CA ARG A 55 11.99 6.22 0.69
C ARG A 55 13.26 6.54 1.46
N THR A 56 13.59 7.83 1.60
CA THR A 56 14.74 8.29 2.40
C THR A 56 14.51 8.15 3.90
N ASP A 57 13.25 8.01 4.31
CA ASP A 57 12.82 7.72 5.69
C ASP A 57 13.07 6.27 6.12
N LYS A 58 13.49 5.40 5.19
CA LYS A 58 13.65 3.96 5.44
C LYS A 58 15.08 3.52 5.25
N SER A 59 15.64 2.92 6.30
CA SER A 59 16.96 2.27 6.24
C SER A 59 16.90 0.87 5.63
N PHE A 60 15.74 0.19 5.68
CA PHE A 60 15.57 -1.19 5.24
C PHE A 60 14.26 -1.39 4.47
N PRO A 61 14.19 -2.37 3.55
CA PRO A 61 12.95 -2.73 2.87
C PRO A 61 11.93 -3.32 3.85
N ASN A 62 10.66 -3.39 3.43
CA ASN A 62 9.64 -4.09 4.22
C ASN A 62 9.98 -5.57 4.40
N ALA A 63 9.51 -6.18 5.49
CA ALA A 63 9.64 -7.61 5.70
C ALA A 63 8.89 -8.43 4.63
N TYR A 64 9.37 -9.64 4.37
CA TYR A 64 8.77 -10.58 3.41
C TYR A 64 7.27 -10.80 3.65
N ASN A 65 6.86 -11.03 4.90
CA ASN A 65 5.45 -11.25 5.23
C ASN A 65 4.57 -10.04 4.87
N THR A 66 5.08 -8.81 5.06
CA THR A 66 4.39 -7.59 4.64
C THR A 66 4.27 -7.53 3.12
N ALA A 67 5.32 -7.88 2.38
CA ALA A 67 5.29 -7.90 0.92
C ALA A 67 4.29 -8.95 0.37
N MET A 68 4.24 -10.14 0.97
CA MET A 68 3.25 -11.17 0.62
C MET A 68 1.82 -10.74 0.93
N ALA A 69 1.59 -10.08 2.07
CA ALA A 69 0.27 -9.55 2.41
C ALA A 69 -0.19 -8.51 1.37
N VAL A 70 0.71 -7.61 0.93
CA VAL A 70 0.43 -6.66 -0.14
C VAL A 70 0.07 -7.36 -1.45
N CYS A 71 0.84 -8.39 -1.85
CA CYS A 71 0.51 -9.18 -3.05
C CYS A 71 -0.87 -9.83 -2.94
N ASN A 72 -1.22 -10.38 -1.77
CA ASN A 72 -2.53 -11.00 -1.55
C ASN A 72 -3.68 -9.97 -1.68
N SER A 73 -3.50 -8.74 -1.18
CA SER A 73 -4.48 -7.66 -1.35
C SER A 73 -4.61 -7.20 -2.80
N ILE A 74 -3.54 -7.24 -3.59
CA ILE A 74 -3.58 -6.94 -5.03
C ILE A 74 -4.32 -8.04 -5.79
N SER A 75 -4.07 -9.32 -5.46
CA SER A 75 -4.75 -10.46 -6.09
C SER A 75 -6.22 -10.57 -5.71
N ASN A 76 -6.58 -10.15 -4.50
CA ASN A 76 -7.94 -10.22 -3.96
C ASN A 76 -8.40 -8.82 -3.53
N PRO A 77 -8.63 -7.90 -4.48
CA PRO A 77 -8.95 -6.52 -4.16
C PRO A 77 -10.35 -6.41 -3.54
N VAL A 78 -10.45 -5.69 -2.43
CA VAL A 78 -11.73 -5.18 -1.92
C VAL A 78 -11.92 -3.81 -2.55
N THR A 79 -12.80 -3.72 -3.56
CA THR A 79 -13.08 -2.43 -4.20
C THR A 79 -13.99 -1.57 -3.34
N LYS A 80 -14.02 -0.27 -3.66
CA LYS A 80 -14.90 0.69 -2.98
C LYS A 80 -16.37 0.30 -3.14
N GLU A 81 -16.75 -0.15 -4.32
CA GLU A 81 -18.11 -0.57 -4.66
C GLU A 81 -18.50 -1.81 -3.87
N MET A 82 -17.64 -2.84 -3.85
CA MET A 82 -17.87 -4.07 -3.05
C MET A 82 -18.07 -3.75 -1.56
N LEU A 83 -17.26 -2.82 -1.04
CA LEU A 83 -17.36 -2.41 0.36
C LEU A 83 -18.67 -1.67 0.63
N PHE A 84 -19.06 -0.72 -0.23
CA PHE A 84 -20.31 0.02 -0.07
C PHE A 84 -21.53 -0.89 -0.18
N GLU A 85 -21.58 -1.77 -1.17
CA GLU A 85 -22.66 -2.76 -1.31
C GLU A 85 -22.75 -3.71 -0.10
N PHE A 86 -21.61 -4.06 0.49
CA PHE A 86 -21.58 -4.86 1.71
C PHE A 86 -22.18 -4.09 2.89
N ILE A 87 -21.78 -2.84 3.11
CA ILE A 87 -22.30 -1.99 4.19
C ILE A 87 -23.80 -1.78 4.05
N ASP A 88 -24.28 -1.45 2.84
CA ASP A 88 -25.70 -1.22 2.58
C ASP A 88 -26.54 -2.48 2.86
N ARG A 89 -26.06 -3.67 2.45
CA ARG A 89 -26.72 -4.94 2.78
C ARG A 89 -26.78 -5.20 4.28
N CYS A 90 -25.70 -4.94 5.01
CA CYS A 90 -25.67 -5.05 6.48
C CYS A 90 -26.62 -4.04 7.15
N ALA A 91 -26.70 -2.81 6.63
CA ALA A 91 -27.61 -1.78 7.12
C ALA A 91 -29.08 -2.21 6.93
N LEU A 92 -29.45 -2.74 5.75
CA LEU A 92 -30.79 -3.26 5.47
C LEU A 92 -31.13 -4.47 6.36
N ALA A 93 -30.20 -5.41 6.53
CA ALA A 93 -30.39 -6.58 7.39
C ALA A 93 -30.60 -6.20 8.88
N SER A 94 -30.06 -5.06 9.32
CA SER A 94 -30.20 -4.58 10.69
C SER A 94 -31.46 -3.75 10.94
N GLN A 95 -32.25 -3.37 9.92
CA GLN A 95 -33.53 -2.67 10.11
C GLN A 95 -34.63 -3.52 10.77
N GLY A 96 -34.46 -4.85 10.84
CA GLY A 96 -35.32 -5.75 11.63
C GLY A 96 -34.97 -5.82 13.12
N GLN A 97 -33.83 -5.25 13.53
CA GLN A 97 -33.42 -5.15 14.93
C GLN A 97 -33.31 -3.66 15.27
N LYS A 98 -34.29 -3.12 16.00
CA LYS A 98 -34.15 -1.81 16.66
C LYS A 98 -32.86 -1.83 17.46
N ARG A 99 -31.78 -1.26 16.93
CA ARG A 99 -30.52 -1.08 17.64
C ARG A 99 -30.84 -0.19 18.83
N LYS A 100 -30.93 -0.79 20.02
CA LYS A 100 -30.67 -0.04 21.25
C LYS A 100 -29.27 0.54 21.03
N HIS A 101 -29.16 1.84 21.06
CA HIS A 101 -27.91 2.56 20.88
C HIS A 101 -26.97 2.16 22.03
N HIS A 102 -26.27 1.04 21.88
CA HIS A 102 -25.17 0.67 22.74
C HIS A 102 -24.11 1.74 22.49
N LEU A 103 -23.87 2.55 23.52
CA LEU A 103 -22.83 3.57 23.52
C LEU A 103 -21.54 2.93 22.99
N ASP A 104 -21.03 3.49 21.90
CA ASP A 104 -19.80 3.05 21.26
C ASP A 104 -18.64 3.23 22.28
N PRO A 105 -17.98 2.15 22.74
CA PRO A 105 -16.92 2.21 23.75
C PRO A 105 -15.75 3.12 23.34
N ASP A 106 -15.52 3.31 22.03
CA ASP A 106 -14.45 4.18 21.53
C ASP A 106 -14.73 5.67 21.79
N THR A 107 -15.99 6.05 22.04
CA THR A 107 -16.37 7.43 22.38
C THR A 107 -15.78 7.88 23.72
N GLU A 108 -15.51 6.94 24.64
CA GLU A 108 -14.85 7.24 25.91
C GLU A 108 -13.32 7.32 25.78
N LEU A 109 -12.73 6.67 24.76
CA LEU A 109 -11.29 6.67 24.55
C LEU A 109 -10.78 7.96 23.92
N MET A 110 -11.59 8.62 23.09
CA MET A 110 -11.24 9.86 22.42
C MET A 110 -12.35 10.90 22.57
N PRO A 111 -12.36 11.67 23.69
CA PRO A 111 -13.27 12.80 23.79
C PRO A 111 -12.99 13.80 22.66
N PRO A 112 -14.04 14.43 22.09
CA PRO A 112 -13.85 15.42 21.05
C PRO A 112 -12.94 16.56 21.56
N PRO A 113 -12.08 17.11 20.68
CA PRO A 113 -11.18 18.18 21.08
C PRO A 113 -11.97 19.36 21.66
N PRO A 114 -11.47 20.03 22.71
CA PRO A 114 -12.14 21.17 23.30
C PRO A 114 -12.44 22.25 22.24
N PRO A 115 -13.58 22.93 22.33
CA PRO A 115 -13.91 24.01 21.39
C PRO A 115 -12.79 25.05 21.39
N LYS A 116 -12.35 25.44 20.18
CA LYS A 116 -11.26 26.40 20.00
C LYS A 116 -11.67 27.73 20.62
N ARG A 117 -10.82 28.26 21.52
CA ARG A 117 -11.02 29.58 22.13
C ARG A 117 -11.10 30.65 21.04
N PRO A 118 -12.00 31.64 21.15
CA PRO A 118 -12.03 32.76 20.21
C PRO A 118 -10.68 33.46 20.21
N ARG A 119 -10.15 33.73 19.01
CA ARG A 119 -8.88 34.45 18.84
C ARG A 119 -9.09 35.90 19.28
N PRO A 120 -8.30 36.46 20.22
CA PRO A 120 -8.42 37.87 20.55
C PRO A 120 -8.04 38.69 19.31
N SER A 121 -8.90 39.64 18.95
CA SER A 121 -8.63 40.62 17.91
C SER A 121 -7.60 41.61 18.42
N THR A 122 -6.42 41.61 17.80
CA THR A 122 -5.49 42.75 17.83
C THR A 122 -4.96 42.92 16.43
#